data_AF-A0A957HIN0-F1
#
_entry.id   AF-A0A957HIN0-F1
#
_cell.length_a   1.000
_cell.length_b   1.000
_cell.length_c   1.000
_cell.angle_alpha   90.00
_cell.angle_beta   90.00
_cell.angle_gamma   90.00
#
_symmetry.space_group_name_H-M   'P 1'
#
loop_
_entity.id
_entity.type
_entity.pdbx_description
1 polymer ?
#
loop_
_entity_poly.entity_id
_entity_poly.type
_entity_poly.pdbx_seq_one_letter_code
_entity_poly.pdbx_strand_id
1 'polypeptide(L)' 'MDNTKVADLTVDEFRSVIRETVAQTLAELLSDPDEGLALREELNSELLAALKEPKAQYKTAQTVADKLGLDW' A
#
# COMPACT_ATOMS: atom_id res chain seq x y z
N MET A 1 -4.12 -5.27 -33.32
CA MET A 1 -2.98 -4.39 -33.02
C MET A 1 -3.50 -2.99 -33.13
N ASP A 2 -3.50 -2.21 -32.04
CA ASP A 2 -3.90 -0.81 -32.12
C ASP A 2 -3.03 -0.09 -33.14
N ASN A 3 -3.67 0.63 -34.06
CA ASN A 3 -3.03 1.35 -35.17
C ASN A 3 -2.65 2.79 -34.78
N THR A 4 -2.78 3.14 -33.50
CA THR A 4 -2.52 4.47 -32.95
C THR A 4 -1.02 4.63 -32.72
N LYS A 5 -0.39 5.62 -33.35
CA LYS A 5 1.03 5.90 -33.16
C LYS A 5 1.22 7.01 -32.14
N VAL A 6 2.32 6.96 -31.39
CA VAL A 6 2.72 8.07 -30.51
C VAL A 6 2.88 9.38 -31.28
N ALA A 7 3.30 9.29 -32.55
CA ALA A 7 3.43 10.44 -33.44
C ALA A 7 2.09 11.12 -33.80
N ASP A 8 0.96 10.44 -33.55
CA ASP A 8 -0.37 10.97 -33.83
C ASP A 8 -0.93 11.81 -32.66
N LEU A 9 -0.22 11.84 -31.52
CA LEU A 9 -0.61 12.63 -30.35
C LEU A 9 -0.33 14.11 -30.55
N THR A 10 -1.25 14.95 -30.09
CA THR A 10 -0.96 16.36 -29.85
C THR A 10 0.05 16.53 -28.71
N VAL A 11 0.67 17.71 -28.63
CA VAL A 11 1.62 18.04 -27.56
C VAL A 11 0.97 17.94 -26.18
N ASP A 12 -0.30 18.30 -26.05
CA ASP A 12 -1.02 18.27 -24.78
C ASP A 12 -1.36 16.83 -24.35
N GLU A 13 -1.82 15.99 -25.28
CA GLU A 13 -2.06 14.57 -25.01
C GLU A 13 -0.76 13.86 -24.62
N PHE A 14 0.33 14.12 -25.35
CA PHE A 14 1.63 13.55 -25.02
C PHE A 14 2.14 14.00 -23.64
N ARG A 15 1.93 15.28 -23.30
CA ARG A 15 2.25 15.81 -21.96
C ARG A 15 1.41 15.13 -20.87
N SER A 16 0.14 14.80 -21.13
CA SER A 16 -0.71 14.06 -20.18
C SER A 16 -0.15 12.66 -19.94
N VAL A 17 0.14 11.92 -21.01
CA VAL A 17 0.70 10.56 -20.93
C VAL A 17 2.00 10.53 -20.11
N ILE A 18 2.91 11.50 -20.34
CA ILE A 18 4.14 11.60 -19.55
C ILE A 18 3.83 11.83 -18.07
N ARG A 19 2.93 12.78 -17.75
CA ARG A 19 2.60 13.11 -16.36
C ARG A 19 1.98 11.93 -15.63
N GLU A 20 1.06 11.23 -16.28
CA GLU A 20 0.40 10.05 -15.73
C GLU A 20 1.41 8.93 -15.48
N THR A 21 2.27 8.64 -16.46
CA THR A 21 3.31 7.62 -16.33
C THR A 21 4.25 7.96 -15.17
N VAL A 22 4.71 9.21 -15.07
CA VAL A 22 5.60 9.63 -13.98
C VAL A 22 4.90 9.54 -12.63
N ALA A 23 3.65 9.98 -12.53
CA ALA A 23 2.88 9.89 -11.30
C ALA A 23 2.68 8.43 -10.87
N GLN A 24 2.38 7.53 -11.82
CA GLN A 24 2.29 6.10 -11.57
C GLN A 24 3.62 5.53 -11.08
N THR A 25 4.72 5.81 -11.77
CA THR A 25 6.06 5.33 -11.38
C THR A 25 6.46 5.85 -9.99
N LEU A 26 6.14 7.10 -9.66
CA LEU A 26 6.39 7.64 -8.34
C LEU A 26 5.52 6.98 -7.27
N ALA A 27 4.25 6.72 -7.56
CA ALA A 27 3.37 6.00 -6.65
C ALA A 27 3.88 4.57 -6.40
N GLU A 28 4.33 3.88 -7.45
CA GLU A 28 4.94 2.55 -7.36
C GLU A 28 6.26 2.56 -6.58
N LEU A 29 7.11 3.57 -6.80
CA LEU A 29 8.39 3.72 -6.10
C LEU A 29 8.21 4.07 -4.61
N LEU A 30 7.15 4.82 -4.30
CA LEU A 30 6.78 5.22 -2.94
C LEU A 30 5.77 4.24 -2.31
N SER A 31 5.56 3.07 -2.91
CA SER A 31 4.82 1.97 -2.30
C SER A 31 5.43 1.53 -0.97
N ASP A 32 4.71 0.66 -0.26
CA ASP A 32 4.99 0.21 1.10
C ASP A 32 6.51 0.12 1.41
N PRO A 33 7.03 1.02 2.27
CA PRO A 33 8.46 1.09 2.57
C PRO A 33 8.98 -0.16 3.28
N ASP A 34 8.07 -0.96 3.85
CA ASP A 34 8.39 -2.22 4.53
C ASP A 34 8.26 -3.45 3.60
N GLU A 35 7.91 -3.26 2.32
CA GLU A 35 7.75 -4.36 1.38
C GLU A 35 9.04 -5.17 1.22
N GLY A 36 8.92 -6.49 1.43
CA GLY A 36 10.05 -7.42 1.35
C GLY A 36 10.99 -7.40 2.55
N LEU A 37 10.77 -6.55 3.55
CA LEU A 37 11.54 -6.56 4.79
C LEU A 37 11.12 -7.74 5.69
N ALA A 38 12.12 -8.39 6.30
CA ALA A 38 11.89 -9.41 7.31
C ALA A 38 11.52 -8.76 8.65
N LEU A 39 10.60 -9.38 9.38
CA LEU A 39 10.34 -9.02 10.77
C LEU A 39 11.58 -9.32 11.62
N ARG A 40 11.87 -8.44 12.59
CA ARG A 40 12.88 -8.71 13.62
C ARG A 40 12.47 -9.93 14.44
N GLU A 41 13.43 -10.72 14.89
CA GLU A 41 13.15 -11.99 15.58
C GLU A 41 12.33 -11.80 16.86
N GLU A 42 12.55 -10.70 17.59
CA GLU A 42 11.81 -10.37 18.80
C GLU A 42 10.34 -10.13 18.47
N LEU A 43 10.07 -9.30 17.45
CA LEU A 43 8.71 -8.98 17.02
C LEU A 43 7.98 -10.21 16.47
N ASN A 44 8.67 -11.06 15.70
CA ASN A 44 8.10 -12.31 15.20
C ASN A 44 7.69 -13.25 16.36
N SER A 45 8.55 -13.37 17.38
CA SER A 45 8.28 -14.19 18.56
C SER A 45 7.09 -13.68 19.37
N GLU A 46 6.97 -12.36 19.55
CA GLU A 46 5.84 -11.71 20.20
C GLU A 46 4.53 -11.97 19.45
N LEU A 47 4.52 -11.80 18.12
CA LEU A 47 3.35 -12.08 17.29
C LEU A 47 2.91 -13.54 17.37
N LEU A 48 3.86 -14.48 17.33
CA LEU A 48 3.56 -15.90 17.47
C LEU A 48 3.00 -16.25 18.86
N ALA A 49 3.43 -15.54 19.91
CA ALA A 49 2.86 -15.69 21.25
C ALA A 49 1.42 -15.15 21.29
N ALA A 50 1.18 -13.96 20.74
CA ALA A 50 -0.14 -13.35 20.67
C ALA A 50 -1.14 -14.21 19.87
N LEU A 51 -0.71 -14.85 18.78
CA LEU A 51 -1.55 -15.74 17.98
C LEU A 51 -1.97 -17.02 18.70
N LYS A 52 -1.26 -17.42 19.76
CA LYS A 52 -1.61 -18.58 20.59
C LYS A 52 -2.65 -18.22 21.66
N GLU A 53 -2.93 -16.93 21.87
CA GLU A 53 -3.94 -16.51 22.82
C GLU A 53 -5.36 -16.89 22.36
N PRO A 54 -6.29 -17.15 23.29
CA PRO A 54 -7.65 -17.51 22.92
C PRO A 54 -8.31 -16.39 22.13
N LYS A 55 -8.91 -16.73 20.98
CA LYS A 55 -9.66 -15.77 20.13
C LYS A 55 -10.76 -15.00 20.88
N ALA A 56 -11.23 -15.50 22.01
CA ALA A 56 -12.17 -14.80 22.89
C ALA A 56 -11.63 -13.47 23.44
N GLN A 57 -10.30 -13.25 23.41
CA GLN A 57 -9.65 -12.02 23.84
C GLN A 57 -9.38 -11.03 22.70
N TYR A 58 -9.64 -11.42 21.45
CA TYR A 58 -9.38 -10.57 20.29
C TYR A 58 -10.39 -9.42 20.23
N LYS A 59 -9.92 -8.27 19.78
CA LYS A 59 -10.73 -7.08 19.55
C LYS A 59 -10.73 -6.78 18.07
N THR A 60 -11.85 -6.27 17.56
CA THR A 60 -11.89 -5.78 16.19
C THR A 60 -11.08 -4.49 16.07
N ALA A 61 -10.53 -4.23 14.88
CA ALA A 61 -9.84 -2.98 14.61
C ALA A 61 -10.73 -1.76 14.91
N GLN A 62 -12.01 -1.82 14.54
CA GLN A 62 -13.00 -0.79 14.83
C GLN A 62 -13.15 -0.52 16.34
N THR A 63 -13.28 -1.57 17.16
CA THR A 63 -13.39 -1.41 18.63
C THR A 63 -12.15 -0.74 19.23
N VAL A 64 -10.97 -0.99 18.67
CA VAL A 64 -9.73 -0.34 19.10
C VAL A 64 -9.71 1.13 18.65
N ALA A 65 -10.10 1.41 17.40
CA ALA A 65 -10.20 2.75 16.83
C ALA A 65 -11.17 3.63 17.62
N ASP A 66 -12.39 3.14 17.90
CA ASP A 66 -13.41 3.85 18.68
C ASP A 66 -12.91 4.19 20.09
N LYS A 67 -12.20 3.27 20.74
CA LYS A 67 -11.63 3.50 22.08
C LYS A 67 -10.53 4.56 22.07
N LEU A 68 -9.77 4.65 20.98
CA LEU A 68 -8.66 5.59 20.82
C LEU A 68 -9.06 6.91 20.16
N GLY A 69 -10.33 7.05 19.72
CA GLY A 69 -10.80 8.22 18.99
C GLY A 69 -10.14 8.38 17.62
N LEU A 70 -9.82 7.27 16.96
CA LEU A 70 -9.20 7.24 15.63
C LEU A 70 -10.29 7.02 14.57
N ASP A 71 -10.19 7.75 13.46
CA ASP A 71 -10.90 7.40 12.23
C ASP A 71 -10.06 6.36 11.47
N TRP A 72 -10.62 5.17 11.27
CA TRP A 72 -10.01 4.00 10.63
C TRP A 72 -10.95 3.44 9.55
#